data_AF-R7I086-F1
#
_entry.id   AF-R7I086-F1
#
_cell.length_a   1.000
_cell.length_b   1.000
_cell.length_c   1.000
_cell.angle_alpha   90.00
_cell.angle_beta   90.00
_cell.angle_gamma   90.00
#
_symmetry.space_group_name_H-M   'P 1'
#
loop_
_entity.id
_entity.type
_entity.pdbx_description
1 polymer ?
#
loop_
_entity_poly.entity_id
_entity_poly.type
_entity_poly.pdbx_seq_one_letter_code
_entity_poly.pdbx_strand_id
1 'polypeptide(L)' 'MAYLEDLINALMEIKNLDPENKSVNIYIAGKYLFIRRPDQEDGYYIELK' A
#
# COMPACT_ATOMS: atom_id res chain seq x y z
N MET A 1 -8.43 -9.69 13.90
CA MET A 1 -8.60 -8.22 13.85
C MET A 1 -7.27 -7.45 13.94
N ALA A 2 -6.14 -8.06 14.30
CA ALA A 2 -4.81 -7.41 14.30
C ALA A 2 -4.17 -7.26 12.89
N TYR A 3 -4.41 -8.21 11.97
CA TYR A 3 -3.63 -8.33 10.73
C TYR A 3 -3.74 -7.17 9.73
N LEU A 4 -4.86 -6.43 9.70
CA LEU A 4 -5.04 -5.35 8.71
C LEU A 4 -4.35 -4.07 9.15
N GLU A 5 -4.45 -3.72 10.43
CA GLU A 5 -3.81 -2.51 10.97
C GLU A 5 -2.29 -2.65 10.95
N ASP A 6 -1.77 -3.83 11.32
CA ASP A 6 -0.34 -4.15 11.23
C ASP A 6 0.17 -4.09 9.77
N LEU A 7 -0.62 -4.56 8.81
CA LEU A 7 -0.27 -4.49 7.38
C LEU A 7 -0.23 -3.03 6.89
N ILE A 8 -1.22 -2.21 7.26
CA ILE A 8 -1.24 -0.79 6.88
C ILE A 8 -0.02 -0.08 7.48
N ASN A 9 0.29 -0.34 8.76
CA ASN A 9 1.43 0.27 9.43
C ASN A 9 2.76 -0.12 8.76
N ALA A 10 2.97 -1.40 8.47
CA ALA A 10 4.17 -1.87 7.78
C ALA A 10 4.33 -1.22 6.39
N LEU A 11 3.25 -1.04 5.65
CA LEU A 11 3.28 -0.38 4.34
C LEU A 11 3.57 1.11 4.43
N MET A 12 3.05 1.78 5.47
CA MET A 12 3.36 3.18 5.75
C MET A 12 4.82 3.35 6.18
N GLU A 13 5.39 2.41 6.93
CA GLU A 13 6.81 2.40 7.26
C GLU A 13 7.68 2.23 6.01
N ILE A 14 7.37 1.25 5.15
CA ILE A 14 8.07 1.03 3.87
C ILE A 14 8.01 2.28 2.98
N LYS A 15 6.85 2.96 2.95
CA LYS A 15 6.70 4.24 2.24
C LYS A 15 7.64 5.33 2.75
N ASN A 16 7.92 5.35 4.04
CA ASN A 16 8.78 6.35 4.67
C ASN A 16 10.28 6.01 4.60
N LEU A 17 10.63 4.73 4.47
CA LEU A 17 12.02 4.26 4.40
C LEU A 17 12.70 4.60 3.06
N ASP A 18 11.94 4.67 1.97
CA ASP A 18 12.48 4.95 0.64
C ASP A 18 11.89 6.26 0.06
N PRO A 19 12.73 7.25 -0.28
CA PRO A 19 12.29 8.49 -0.93
C PRO A 19 11.50 8.28 -2.23
N GLU A 20 11.80 7.23 -3.01
CA GLU A 20 11.07 6.91 -4.24
C GLU A 20 9.63 6.47 -3.94
N ASN A 21 9.43 5.82 -2.78
CA ASN A 21 8.12 5.36 -2.33
C ASN A 21 7.24 6.48 -1.77
N LYS A 22 7.77 7.68 -1.50
CA LYS A 22 6.95 8.81 -0.98
C LYS A 22 5.79 9.18 -1.91
N SER A 23 5.97 8.95 -3.21
CA SER A 23 4.98 9.18 -4.25
C SER A 23 3.90 8.08 -4.33
N VAL A 24 4.10 6.94 -3.66
CA VAL A 24 3.18 5.81 -3.65
C VAL A 24 1.86 6.21 -2.98
N ASN A 25 0.76 5.96 -3.67
CA ASN A 25 -0.59 6.02 -3.13
C ASN A 25 -1.02 4.62 -2.68
N ILE A 26 -1.42 4.53 -1.41
CA ILE A 26 -1.90 3.29 -0.77
C ILE A 26 -3.33 3.54 -0.30
N TYR A 27 -4.28 2.73 -0.75
CA TYR A 27 -5.68 2.84 -0.32
C TYR A 27 -6.39 1.49 -0.28
N ILE A 28 -7.45 1.42 0.51
CA ILE A 28 -8.28 0.22 0.68
C ILE A 28 -9.61 0.43 -0.04
N ALA A 29 -10.03 -0.53 -0.85
CA ALA A 29 -11.37 -0.59 -1.41
C ALA A 29 -11.95 -2.01 -1.28
N GLY A 30 -12.89 -2.18 -0.36
CA GLY A 30 -13.48 -3.48 -0.04
C GLY A 30 -12.43 -4.42 0.58
N LYS A 31 -12.25 -5.60 -0.03
CA LYS A 31 -11.25 -6.60 0.38
C LYS A 31 -9.90 -6.46 -0.31
N TYR A 32 -9.63 -5.31 -0.93
CA TYR A 32 -8.40 -5.10 -1.69
C TYR A 32 -7.63 -3.90 -1.16
N LEU A 33 -6.31 -4.08 -1.05
CA LEU A 33 -5.35 -3.03 -0.79
C LEU A 33 -4.64 -2.71 -2.11
N PHE A 34 -4.68 -1.46 -2.53
CA PHE A 34 -4.07 -0.98 -3.76
C PHE A 34 -2.81 -0.18 -3.47
N ILE A 35 -1.76 -0.41 -4.28
CA ILE A 35 -0.47 0.26 -4.18
C ILE A 35 -0.10 0.71 -5.59
N ARG A 36 -0.03 2.03 -5.80
CA ARG A 36 0.30 2.60 -7.11
C ARG A 36 1.26 3.77 -6.98
N ARG A 37 2.30 3.80 -7.82
CA ARG A 37 3.12 4.99 -8.03
C ARG A 37 2.59 5.84 -9.20
N PRO A 38 2.80 7.17 -9.19
CA PRO A 38 2.26 8.05 -10.22
C PRO A 38 2.89 7.83 -11.60
N ASP A 39 4.10 7.27 -11.63
CA ASP A 39 4.89 6.97 -12.82
C ASP A 39 4.65 5.57 -13.39
N GLN A 40 3.76 4.77 -12.77
CA GLN A 40 3.41 3.43 -13.25
C GLN A 40 2.05 3.43 -13.96
N GLU A 41 2.03 2.83 -15.15
CA GLU A 41 0.79 2.52 -15.87
C GLU A 41 -0.05 1.50 -15.09
N ASP A 42 0.60 0.49 -14.51
CA ASP A 42 -0.03 -0.57 -13.73
C ASP A 42 0.21 -0.41 -12.21
N GLY A 43 -0.82 -0.69 -11.42
CA GLY A 43 -0.74 -0.73 -9.95
C GLY A 43 -0.75 -2.17 -9.43
N TYR A 44 -0.21 -2.36 -8.23
CA TYR A 44 -0.28 -3.64 -7.52
C TYR A 44 -1.49 -3.67 -6.60
N TYR A 45 -2.05 -4.85 -6.37
CA TYR A 45 -3.06 -5.04 -5.33
C TYR A 45 -2.84 -6.33 -4.55
N ILE A 46 -3.27 -6.30 -3.28
CA ILE A 46 -3.29 -7.46 -2.39
C ILE A 46 -4.75 -7.73 -2.03
N GLU A 47 -5.21 -8.96 -2.24
CA GLU A 47 -6.52 -9.41 -1.75
C GLU A 47 -6.39 -9.82 -0.27
N LEU A 48 -7.17 -9.15 0.57
CA LEU A 48 -7.29 -9.42 2.00
C LEU A 48 -8.30 -10.55 2.18
N LYS A 49 -7.82 -11.72 2.62
CA LYS A 49 -8.64 -12.90 2.94
C LYS A 49 -9.00 -12.97 4.41
#